data_AF-A0A2W2C9T1-F1
#
_entry.id   AF-A0A2W2C9T1-F1
#
_cell.length_a   1.000
_cell.length_b   1.000
_cell.length_c   1.000
_cell.angle_alpha   90.00
_cell.angle_beta   90.00
_cell.angle_gamma   90.00
#
_symmetry.space_group_name_H-M   'P 1'
#
loop_
_entity.id
_entity.type
_entity.pdbx_description
1 polymer ?
#
loop_
_entity_poly.entity_id
_entity_poly.type
_entity_poly.pdbx_seq_one_letter_code
_entity_poly.pdbx_strand_id
1 'polypeptide(L)' 'MAAAEFPSDLSGHFWATLEHRPELDRWRFEILDYQNNVLLSGLARSERQAAAIVNAWDKVIATSPDEEDPSMD' A
#
# COMPACT_ATOMS: atom_id res chain seq x y z
N MET A 1 -17.40 -10.87 19.74
CA MET A 1 -16.23 -10.83 18.84
C MET A 1 -16.58 -9.82 17.76
N ALA A 2 -15.81 -8.74 17.62
CA ALA A 2 -16.05 -7.79 16.54
C ALA A 2 -15.55 -8.43 15.24
N ALA A 3 -16.45 -8.71 14.31
CA ALA A 3 -16.05 -8.99 12.93
C ALA A 3 -15.35 -7.72 12.44
N ALA A 4 -14.05 -7.79 12.20
CA ALA A 4 -13.34 -6.72 11.52
C ALA A 4 -13.80 -6.77 10.07
N GLU A 5 -14.91 -6.08 9.80
CA GLU A 5 -15.41 -5.85 8.45
C GLU A 5 -14.30 -5.16 7.68
N PHE A 6 -13.81 -5.83 6.64
CA PHE A 6 -12.74 -5.29 5.81
C PHE A 6 -13.28 -4.02 5.13
N PRO A 7 -12.61 -2.86 5.24
CA PRO A 7 -13.14 -1.62 4.70
C PRO A 7 -13.26 -1.72 3.17
N SER A 8 -14.45 -1.39 2.65
CA SER A 8 -14.77 -1.44 1.21
C SER A 8 -14.07 -0.36 0.39
N ASP A 9 -13.72 0.77 1.01
CA ASP A 9 -12.84 1.77 0.41
C ASP A 9 -11.50 1.75 1.13
N LEU A 10 -10.51 1.14 0.50
CA LEU A 10 -9.15 1.01 1.01
C LEU A 10 -8.27 2.25 0.71
N SER A 11 -8.74 3.20 -0.11
CA SER A 11 -7.95 4.33 -0.60
C SER A 11 -7.52 5.32 0.49
N GLY A 12 -8.21 5.32 1.64
CA GLY A 12 -7.85 6.07 2.85
C GLY A 12 -7.18 5.26 3.96
N HIS A 13 -7.02 3.94 3.78
CA HIS A 13 -6.56 3.03 4.83
C HIS A 13 -5.07 2.70 4.76
N PHE A 14 -4.39 3.17 3.72
CA PHE A 14 -2.97 2.96 3.55
C PHE A 14 -2.28 4.27 3.20
N TRP A 15 -1.04 4.40 3.62
CA TRP A 15 -0.16 5.45 3.13
C TRP A 15 1.25 4.91 2.97
N ALA A 16 2.07 5.66 2.25
CA ALA A 16 3.44 5.29 2.01
C ALA A 16 4.43 6.35 2.51
N THR A 17 5.60 5.89 2.91
CA THR A 17 6.74 6.74 3.26
C THR A 17 7.88 6.51 2.27
N LEU A 18 8.68 7.56 2.05
CA LEU A 18 9.89 7.51 1.24
C LEU A 18 11.02 8.16 2.04
N GLU A 19 12.09 7.40 2.29
CA GLU A 19 13.24 7.84 3.06
C GLU A 19 14.52 7.52 2.30
N HIS A 20 15.35 8.52 2.03
CA HIS A 20 16.69 8.26 1.54
C HIS A 20 17.56 7.69 2.67
N ARG A 21 18.27 6.60 2.43
CA ARG A 21 19.21 5.93 3.34
C ARG A 21 20.64 6.16 2.84
N PRO A 22 21.32 7.23 3.28
CA PRO A 22 22.63 7.61 2.75
C PRO A 22 23.69 6.52 2.98
N GLU A 23 23.58 5.76 4.08
CA GLU A 23 24.49 4.65 4.40
C GLU A 23 24.49 3.54 3.33
N LEU A 24 23.40 3.40 2.59
CA LEU A 24 23.18 2.34 1.61
C LEU A 24 23.16 2.86 0.17
N ASP A 25 23.13 4.19 -0.02
CA ASP A 25 22.84 4.82 -1.32
C ASP A 25 21.55 4.25 -1.94
N ARG A 26 20.50 4.15 -1.12
CA ARG A 26 19.20 3.58 -1.49
C ARG A 26 18.06 4.42 -0.93
N TRP A 27 16.90 4.29 -1.56
CA TRP A 27 15.64 4.84 -1.07
C TRP A 27 14.82 3.72 -0.45
N ARG A 28 14.51 3.86 0.84
CA ARG A 28 13.54 3.01 1.52
C ARG A 28 12.13 3.49 1.17
N PHE A 29 11.27 2.55 0.85
CA PHE A 29 9.83 2.78 0.80
C PHE A 29 9.15 1.87 1.80
N GLU A 30 8.07 2.36 2.40
CA GLU A 30 7.18 1.56 3.23
C GLU A 30 5.74 1.84 2.86
N ILE A 31 4.91 0.83 3.01
CA ILE A 31 3.47 0.90 2.87
C ILE A 31 2.89 0.50 4.21
N LEU A 32 2.11 1.39 4.79
CA LEU A 32 1.57 1.27 6.12
C LEU A 32 0.05 1.17 6.06
N ASP A 33 -0.53 0.42 6.99
CA ASP A 33 -1.97 0.50 7.26
C ASP A 33 -2.32 1.74 8.11
N TYR A 34 -3.63 1.94 8.30
CA TYR A 34 -4.21 3.03 9.09
C TYR A 34 -3.79 3.03 10.58
N GLN A 35 -3.17 1.95 11.06
CA GLN A 35 -2.63 1.83 12.41
C GLN A 35 -1.10 2.06 12.47
N ASN A 36 -0.46 2.39 11.35
CA ASN A 36 0.99 2.45 11.18
C ASN A 36 1.71 1.09 11.18
N ASN A 37 1.02 -0.02 10.95
CA ASN A 37 1.70 -1.30 10.76
C ASN A 37 2.31 -1.35 9.36
N VAL A 38 3.57 -1.76 9.26
CA VAL A 38 4.26 -1.94 7.97
C VAL A 38 3.74 -3.22 7.30
N LEU A 39 3.13 -3.07 6.13
CA LEU A 39 2.62 -4.17 5.31
C LEU A 39 3.66 -4.62 4.29
N LEU A 40 4.36 -3.65 3.69
CA LEU A 40 5.41 -3.85 2.73
C LEU A 40 6.53 -2.83 2.98
N SER A 41 7.77 -3.29 2.92
CA SER A 41 8.93 -2.40 2.90
C SER A 41 9.96 -2.91 1.90
N GLY A 42 10.76 -1.99 1.37
CA GLY A 42 11.82 -2.36 0.44
C GLY A 42 12.81 -1.24 0.20
N LEU A 43 13.85 -1.58 -0.56
CA LEU A 43 14.90 -0.65 -0.98
C LEU A 43 14.88 -0.51 -2.50
N ALA A 44 14.88 0.73 -2.97
CA ALA A 44 15.00 1.11 -4.35
C ALA A 44 16.32 1.83 -4.61
N ARG A 45 16.80 1.78 -5.86
CA ARG A 45 18.04 2.45 -6.27
C ARG A 45 17.90 3.96 -6.43
N SER A 46 16.67 4.46 -6.54
CA SER A 46 16.38 5.88 -6.70
C SER A 46 14.99 6.21 -6.15
N GLU A 47 14.79 7.49 -5.84
CA GLU A 47 13.48 8.04 -5.44
C GLU A 47 12.40 7.71 -6.46
N ARG A 48 12.71 7.88 -7.76
CA ARG A 48 11.77 7.61 -8.86
C ARG A 48 11.33 6.15 -8.87
N GLN A 49 12.24 5.20 -8.62
CA GLN A 49 11.90 3.79 -8.56
C GLN A 49 11.04 3.49 -7.32
N ALA A 50 11.37 4.07 -6.17
CA ALA A 50 10.58 3.92 -4.95
C ALA A 50 9.15 4.46 -5.12
N ALA A 51 9.01 5.67 -5.67
CA ALA A 51 7.72 6.30 -5.96
C ALA A 51 6.91 5.50 -6.99
N ALA A 52 7.54 4.89 -8.00
CA ALA A 52 6.85 4.05 -8.97
C ALA A 52 6.24 2.80 -8.32
N ILE A 53 6.91 2.20 -7.33
CA ILE A 53 6.41 1.05 -6.58
C ILE A 53 5.21 1.46 -5.71
N VAL A 54 5.33 2.57 -4.98
CA VAL A 54 4.25 3.13 -4.16
C VAL A 54 3.01 3.44 -5.02
N ASN A 55 3.18 4.16 -6.14
CA ASN A 55 2.08 4.52 -7.03
C ASN A 55 1.41 3.31 -7.70
N ALA A 56 2.17 2.22 -7.92
CA ALA A 56 1.60 0.97 -8.42
C ALA A 56 0.75 0.28 -7.35
N TRP A 57 1.14 0.38 -6.08
CA TRP A 57 0.37 -0.14 -4.98
C TRP A 57 -0.97 0.59 -4.80
N ASP A 58 -0.99 1.91 -4.93
CA ASP A 58 -2.23 2.70 -4.91
C ASP A 58 -3.23 2.22 -5.97
N LYS A 59 -2.73 1.82 -7.15
CA LYS A 59 -3.57 1.24 -8.20
C LYS A 59 -4.13 -0.13 -7.81
N VAL A 60 -3.32 -1.00 -7.22
CA VAL A 60 -3.76 -2.33 -6.76
C VAL A 60 -4.88 -2.18 -5.74
N ILE A 61 -4.74 -1.25 -4.80
CA ILE A 61 -5.76 -0.91 -3.81
C ILE A 61 -7.05 -0.41 -4.49
N ALA A 62 -6.92 0.56 -5.39
CA ALA A 62 -8.07 1.14 -6.08
C ALA A 62 -8.79 0.16 -7.03
N THR A 63 -8.11 -0.90 -7.48
CA THR A 63 -8.69 -1.96 -8.30
C THR A 63 -9.11 -3.19 -7.50
N SER A 64 -9.02 -3.18 -6.15
CA SER A 64 -9.55 -4.28 -5.35
C SER A 64 -11.05 -4.39 -5.65
N PRO A 65 -11.51 -5.53 -6.16
CA PRO A 65 -12.89 -5.64 -6.55
C PRO A 65 -13.72 -5.68 -5.27
N ASP A 66 -14.60 -4.70 -5.10
CA ASP A 66 -15.99 -5.04 -4.80
C ASP A 66 -16.45 -5.96 -5.95
N GLU A 67 -16.00 -7.21 -5.97
CA GLU A 67 -16.58 -8.22 -6.85
C GLU A 67 -17.94 -8.47 -6.22
N GLU A 68 -18.92 -7.66 -6.63
CA GLU A 68 -20.34 -7.95 -6.49
C GLU A 68 -20.52 -9.42 -6.81
N ASP A 69 -20.85 -10.20 -5.79
CA ASP A 69 -21.18 -11.61 -5.87
C ASP A 69 -22.16 -11.82 -7.04
N PRO A 70 -21.78 -12.45 -8.18
CA PRO A 70 -22.70 -12.63 -9.30
C PRO A 70 -23.69 -13.78 -9.04
N SER A 71 -24.18 -13.90 -7.81
CA SER A 71 -25.08 -14.95 -7.34
C SER A 71 -26.25 -14.34 -6.55
N MET A 72 -27.05 -13.50 -7.20
CA MET A 72 -28.48 -13.43 -6.92
C MET A 72 -29.26 -13.44 -8.24
N ASP A 73 -30.01 -14.54 -8.37
CA ASP A 73 -30.96 -14.97 -9.42
C ASP A 73 -30.42 -15.67 -10.68
#